data_AF-A0ABD4KVH4-F1
#
_entry.id   AF-A0ABD4KVH4-F1
#
_cell.length_a   1.000
_cell.length_b   1.000
_cell.length_c   1.000
_cell.angle_alpha   90.00
_cell.angle_beta   90.00
_cell.angle_gamma   90.00
#
_symmetry.space_group_name_H-M   'P 1'
#
loop_
_entity.id
_entity.type
_entity.pdbx_description
1 polymer ?
#
loop_
_entity_poly.entity_id
_entity_poly.type
_entity_poly.pdbx_seq_one_letter_code
_entity_poly.pdbx_strand_id
1 'polypeptide(L)' 'ARGKRLISWLPKDKILLETDGPFAKVSGKILFPSDVDTVIQYLSKEWEVSQSDTVRQLKNNLRQLVANKAGF' A
#
# COMPACT_ATOMS: atom_id res chain seq x y z
N ALA A 1 11.30 -11.17 4.62
CA ALA A 1 11.05 -11.24 6.08
C ALA A 1 11.04 -9.85 6.74
N ARG A 2 12.10 -9.03 6.60
CA ARG A 2 12.21 -7.73 7.31
C ARG A 2 11.12 -6.71 6.96
N GLY A 3 10.81 -6.52 5.67
CA GLY A 3 9.77 -5.57 5.24
C GLY A 3 8.38 -5.93 5.78
N LYS A 4 8.00 -7.20 5.70
CA LYS A 4 6.72 -7.71 6.25
C LYS A 4 6.56 -7.41 7.73
N ARG A 5 7.61 -7.63 8.53
CA ARG A 5 7.63 -7.32 9.97
C ARG A 5 7.53 -5.82 10.28
N LEU A 6 8.07 -4.95 9.42
CA LEU A 6 7.90 -3.51 9.60
C LEU A 6 6.46 -3.10 9.29
N ILE A 7 5.89 -3.63 8.21
CA ILE A 7 4.50 -3.36 7.82
C ILE A 7 3.52 -3.78 8.92
N SER A 8 3.75 -4.90 9.61
CA SER A 8 2.87 -5.37 10.70
C SER A 8 2.80 -4.42 11.89
N TRP A 9 3.73 -3.48 12.03
CA TRP A 9 3.75 -2.49 13.11
C TRP A 9 3.17 -1.13 12.70
N LEU A 10 2.97 -0.90 11.41
CA LEU A 10 2.47 0.38 10.92
C LEU A 10 0.95 0.49 11.15
N PRO A 11 0.45 1.63 11.64
CA PRO A 11 -0.98 1.89 11.67
C PRO A 11 -1.59 1.80 10.27
N LYS A 12 -2.71 1.07 10.13
CA LYS A 12 -3.36 0.84 8.83
C LYS A 12 -3.73 2.15 8.12
N ASP A 13 -4.03 3.21 8.88
CA ASP A 13 -4.41 4.54 8.39
C ASP A 13 -3.22 5.42 7.93
N LYS A 14 -1.98 4.96 8.14
CA LYS A 14 -0.76 5.68 7.76
C LYS A 14 0.00 5.01 6.62
N ILE A 15 -0.61 4.06 5.92
CA ILE A 15 0.02 3.30 4.83
C ILE A 15 -0.46 3.81 3.47
N LEU A 16 0.49 4.06 2.56
CA LEU A 16 0.27 4.25 1.14
C LEU A 16 1.16 3.27 0.36
N LEU A 17 0.78 3.02 -0.89
CA LEU A 17 1.49 2.08 -1.76
C LEU A 17 2.13 2.82 -2.93
N GLU A 18 3.30 2.34 -3.32
CA GLU A 18 3.99 2.67 -4.56
C GLU A 18 4.65 1.42 -5.12
N THR A 19 4.86 1.37 -6.43
CA THR A 19 5.62 0.30 -7.07
C THR A 19 7.06 0.70 -7.36
N ASP A 20 7.37 2.00 -7.39
CA ASP A 20 8.65 2.57 -7.81
C ASP A 20 9.10 2.09 -9.21
N GLY A 21 8.14 1.72 -10.06
CA GLY A 21 8.37 1.44 -11.48
C GLY A 21 8.73 2.71 -12.26
N PRO A 22 9.64 2.65 -13.24
CA PRO A 22 10.28 1.45 -13.80
C PRO A 22 11.60 1.04 -13.11
N PHE A 23 11.95 1.64 -11.97
CA PHE A 23 13.24 1.42 -11.30
C PHE A 23 13.25 0.13 -10.48
N ALA A 24 12.18 -0.12 -9.73
CA ALA A 24 12.01 -1.35 -8.98
C ALA A 24 11.71 -2.55 -9.87
N LYS A 25 12.22 -3.71 -9.45
CA LYS A 25 12.06 -4.99 -10.15
C LYS A 25 11.69 -6.10 -9.18
N VAL A 26 10.81 -7.00 -9.61
CA VAL A 26 10.55 -8.27 -8.92
C VAL A 26 10.91 -9.40 -9.88
N SER A 27 11.79 -10.29 -9.44
CA SER A 27 12.28 -11.42 -10.24
C SER A 27 12.82 -10.99 -11.62
N GLY A 28 13.55 -9.87 -11.65
CA GLY A 28 14.16 -9.31 -12.87
C GLY A 28 13.19 -8.55 -13.79
N LYS A 29 11.88 -8.56 -13.51
CA LYS A 29 10.88 -7.83 -14.29
C LYS A 29 10.63 -6.45 -13.68
N ILE A 30 10.59 -5.43 -14.54
CA ILE A 30 10.19 -4.08 -14.15
C ILE A 30 8.76 -4.10 -13.63
N LEU A 31 8.51 -3.33 -12.57
CA LEU A 31 7.16 -3.15 -12.05
C LEU A 31 6.39 -2.07 -12.81
N PHE A 32 5.12 -2.36 -13.08
CA PHE A 32 4.11 -1.43 -13.58
C PHE A 32 3.24 -0.92 -12.43
N PRO A 33 2.50 0.19 -12.60
CA PRO A 33 1.57 0.67 -11.57
C PRO A 33 0.56 -0.39 -11.10
N SER A 34 0.10 -1.26 -12.00
CA SER A 34 -0.84 -2.35 -11.68
C SER A 34 -0.24 -3.45 -10.80
N ASP A 35 1.08 -3.59 -10.73
CA ASP A 35 1.72 -4.64 -9.92
C ASP A 35 1.56 -4.40 -8.41
N VAL A 36 1.05 -3.23 -8.02
CA VAL A 36 0.66 -2.90 -6.64
C VAL A 36 -0.36 -3.87 -6.06
N ASP A 37 -1.14 -4.55 -6.92
CA ASP A 37 -2.14 -5.55 -6.53
C ASP A 37 -1.53 -6.70 -5.71
N THR A 38 -0.27 -7.04 -5.97
CA THR A 38 0.46 -8.05 -5.18
C THR A 38 0.60 -7.64 -3.71
N VAL A 39 0.79 -6.34 -3.45
CA VAL A 39 0.88 -5.78 -2.10
C VAL A 39 -0.50 -5.67 -1.47
N ILE A 40 -1.54 -5.33 -2.24
CA ILE A 40 -2.94 -5.32 -1.77
C ILE A 40 -3.36 -6.72 -1.29
N GLN A 41 -3.05 -7.77 -2.05
CA GLN A 41 -3.30 -9.15 -1.66
C GLN A 41 -2.54 -9.58 -0.39
N TYR A 42 -1.33 -9.07 -0.21
CA TYR A 42 -0.57 -9.30 1.03
C TYR A 42 -1.23 -8.60 2.22
N LEU A 43 -1.56 -7.31 2.08
CA LEU A 43 -2.17 -6.52 3.14
C LEU A 43 -3.56 -7.01 3.52
N SER A 44 -4.38 -7.50 2.57
CA SER A 44 -5.68 -8.08 2.90
C SER A 44 -5.56 -9.29 3.83
N LYS A 45 -4.54 -10.13 3.60
CA LYS A 45 -4.23 -11.27 4.47
C LYS A 45 -3.71 -10.82 5.83
N GLU A 46 -2.77 -9.88 5.84
CA GLU A 46 -2.16 -9.33 7.06
C GLU A 46 -3.18 -8.62 7.95
N TRP A 47 -4.15 -7.94 7.34
CA TRP A 47 -5.16 -7.14 8.05
C TRP A 47 -6.44 -7.91 8.35
N GLU A 48 -6.55 -9.16 7.88
CA GLU A 48 -7.72 -10.04 8.01
C GLU A 48 -9.02 -9.40 7.48
N VAL A 49 -8.92 -8.75 6.33
CA VAL A 49 -10.07 -8.11 5.65
C VAL A 49 -10.09 -8.46 4.17
N SER A 50 -11.20 -8.17 3.48
CA SER A 50 -11.27 -8.39 2.04
C SER A 50 -10.35 -7.43 1.26
N GLN A 51 -9.95 -7.80 0.04
CA GLN A 51 -9.15 -6.89 -0.81
C GLN A 51 -9.87 -5.58 -1.11
N SER A 52 -11.20 -5.60 -1.24
CA SER A 52 -12.00 -4.38 -1.44
C SER A 52 -11.97 -3.48 -0.21
N ASP A 53 -11.95 -4.04 1.00
CA ASP A 53 -11.78 -3.30 2.25
C ASP A 53 -10.36 -2.71 2.37
N THR A 54 -9.33 -3.48 2.00
CA THR A 54 -7.94 -3.00 1.93
C THR A 54 -7.83 -1.80 0.99
N VAL A 55 -8.39 -1.90 -0.22
CA VAL A 55 -8.41 -0.80 -1.20
C VAL A 55 -9.18 0.41 -0.65
N ARG A 56 -10.31 0.18 0.04
CA ARG A 56 -11.07 1.27 0.67
C ARG A 56 -10.25 1.96 1.75
N GLN A 57 -9.54 1.23 2.61
CA GLN A 57 -8.65 1.79 3.63
C GLN A 57 -7.56 2.64 2.98
N LEU A 58 -6.83 2.11 1.99
CA LEU A 58 -5.76 2.82 1.30
C LEU A 58 -6.24 4.11 0.61
N LYS A 59 -7.42 4.07 -0.03
CA LYS A 59 -8.05 5.26 -0.60
C LYS A 59 -8.41 6.29 0.47
N ASN A 60 -8.89 5.86 1.64
CA ASN A 60 -9.16 6.76 2.75
C ASN A 60 -7.88 7.39 3.30
N ASN A 61 -6.78 6.64 3.39
CA ASN A 61 -5.49 7.18 3.81
C ASN A 61 -5.01 8.28 2.87
N LEU A 62 -5.12 8.05 1.55
CA LEU A 62 -4.77 9.05 0.55
C LEU A 62 -5.64 10.30 0.69
N ARG A 63 -6.96 10.13 0.85
CA ARG A 63 -7.90 11.25 1.07
C ARG A 63 -7.53 12.05 2.31
N GLN A 64 -7.24 11.40 3.42
CA GLN A 64 -6.83 12.07 4.66
C GLN A 64 -5.51 12.82 4.47
N LEU A 65 -4.53 12.22 3.79
CA LEU A 65 -3.26 12.87 3.52
C LEU A 65 -3.43 14.16 2.70
N VAL A 66 -4.27 14.12 1.65
CA VAL A 66 -4.48 15.29 0.78
C VAL A 66 -5.44 16.32 1.40
N ALA A 67 -6.43 15.88 2.18
CA ALA A 67 -7.35 16.78 2.89
C ALA A 67 -6.65 17.56 4.01
N ASN A 68 -5.71 16.92 4.72
CA ASN A 68 -4.91 17.57 5.76
C ASN A 68 -3.91 18.61 5.21
N LYS A 69 -3.78 18.75 3.88
CA LYS A 69 -3.00 19.84 3.26
C LYS A 69 -3.78 21.13 3.04
N ALA A 70 -5.08 21.19 3.35
CA ALA A 70 -5.89 22.41 3.24
C ALA A 70 -5.66 23.42 4.39
N GLY A 71 -4.49 23.37 5.05
CA GLY A 71 -4.07 24.27 6.12
C GLY A 71 -2.86 25.14 5.74
N PHE A 72 -2.63 25.39 4.45
CA PHE A 72 -1.79 26.48 3.94
C PHE A 72 -2.68 27.62 3.45
#